data_AF-A0A1F9BU59-F1
#
_entry.id   AF-A0A1F9BU59-F1
#
_cell.length_a   1.000
_cell.length_b   1.000
_cell.length_c   1.000
_cell.angle_alpha   90.00
_cell.angle_beta   90.00
_cell.angle_gamma   90.00
#
_symmetry.space_group_name_H-M   'P 1'
#
loop_
_entity.id
_entity.type
_entity.pdbx_description
1 polymer ?
#
loop_
_entity_poly.entity_id
_entity_poly.type
_entity_poly.pdbx_seq_one_letter_code
_entity_poly.pdbx_strand_id
1 'polypeptide(L)'
;MKVNRHVALFVGLALVGAGLLGCKPRMDTMAKAEKIFIKMVDKTAVKLNLNEEQKAKLEGLKQEIRKNFQAGQNEKKEALAKIKEEGMKENPDIGKMTALLQRTLQDETRHINQAFDLMVGFRNNLNEEQKKKLNQMTSDWVKKWD
;
A
#
# COMPACT_ATOMS: atom_id res chain seq x y z
N MET A 1 -32.30 17.25 42.05
CA MET A 1 -30.91 16.79 42.24
C MET A 1 -29.97 17.65 41.40
N LYS A 2 -29.16 18.51 42.02
CA LYS A 2 -28.14 19.32 41.33
C LYS A 2 -26.99 18.38 40.96
N VAL A 3 -26.98 17.89 39.73
CA VAL A 3 -25.81 17.17 39.19
C VAL A 3 -24.64 18.16 39.21
N ASN A 4 -23.64 17.84 40.01
CA ASN A 4 -22.53 18.72 40.31
C ASN A 4 -21.77 19.01 39.00
N ARG A 5 -21.73 20.28 38.58
CA ARG A 5 -21.25 20.72 37.25
C ARG A 5 -19.82 20.24 36.96
N HIS A 6 -19.04 20.00 38.01
CA HIS A 6 -17.69 19.44 37.97
C HIS A 6 -17.65 17.95 37.58
N VAL A 7 -18.63 17.13 38.00
CA VAL A 7 -18.71 15.71 37.64
C VAL A 7 -19.06 15.53 36.17
N ALA A 8 -19.94 16.40 35.64
CA ALA A 8 -20.27 16.40 34.21
C ALA A 8 -19.06 16.80 33.34
N LEU A 9 -18.25 17.77 33.79
CA LEU A 9 -17.03 18.19 33.08
C LEU A 9 -15.93 17.11 33.10
N PHE A 10 -15.75 16.41 34.21
CA PHE A 10 -14.76 15.32 34.30
C PHE A 10 -15.13 14.10 33.45
N VAL A 11 -16.42 13.74 33.38
CA VAL A 11 -16.90 12.66 32.50
C VAL A 11 -16.78 13.05 31.01
N GLY A 12 -17.04 14.32 30.68
CA GLY A 12 -16.84 14.85 29.32
C GLY A 12 -15.38 14.79 28.87
N LEU A 13 -14.42 15.15 29.73
CA LEU A 13 -12.98 15.10 29.44
C LEU A 13 -12.44 13.66 29.33
N ALA A 14 -12.96 12.73 30.15
CA ALA A 14 -12.55 11.32 30.08
C ALA A 14 -13.02 10.63 28.77
N LEU A 15 -14.20 10.99 28.27
CA LEU A 15 -14.73 10.43 27.01
C LEU A 15 -13.99 10.97 25.77
N VAL A 16 -13.57 12.24 25.79
CA VAL A 16 -12.73 12.81 24.71
C VAL A 16 -11.30 12.25 24.75
N GLY A 17 -10.74 12.04 25.95
CA GLY A 17 -9.41 11.44 26.12
C GLY A 17 -9.32 9.97 25.66
N ALA A 18 -10.40 9.19 25.82
CA ALA A 18 -10.45 7.79 25.38
C ALA A 18 -10.63 7.64 23.86
N GLY A 19 -11.26 8.60 23.19
CA GLY A 19 -11.46 8.58 21.74
C GLY A 19 -10.18 8.79 20.92
N LEU A 20 -9.21 9.53 21.46
CA LEU A 20 -7.97 9.90 20.74
C LEU A 20 -6.84 8.85 20.84
N LEU A 21 -6.93 7.87 21.75
CA LEU A 21 -5.87 6.86 21.95
C LEU A 21 -6.11 5.52 21.24
N GLY A 22 -7.28 5.31 20.62
CA GLY A 22 -7.72 3.97 20.20
C GLY A 22 -7.64 3.63 18.70
N CYS A 23 -7.68 4.60 17.79
CA CYS A 23 -7.64 4.30 16.35
C CYS A 23 -6.22 4.44 15.82
N LYS A 24 -5.36 3.43 15.99
CA LYS A 24 -4.19 3.29 15.12
C LYS A 24 -4.71 2.87 13.75
N PRO A 25 -4.72 3.73 12.72
CA PRO A 25 -5.19 3.33 11.40
C PRO A 25 -4.24 2.24 10.90
N ARG A 26 -4.75 1.01 10.83
CA ARG A 26 -3.99 -0.17 10.41
C ARG A 26 -3.92 -0.19 8.89
N MET A 27 -3.16 0.74 8.32
CA MET A 27 -3.02 0.86 6.87
C MET A 27 -1.74 0.17 6.39
N ASP A 28 -1.64 -1.15 6.55
CA ASP A 28 -0.56 -1.90 5.87
C ASP A 28 -1.05 -2.50 4.54
N THR A 29 -1.57 -1.61 3.71
CA THR A 29 -2.06 -1.88 2.35
C THR A 29 -0.91 -2.24 1.41
N MET A 30 0.25 -1.58 1.58
CA MET A 30 1.42 -1.75 0.73
C MET A 30 2.09 -3.11 0.87
N ALA A 31 2.34 -3.61 2.09
CA ALA A 31 2.95 -4.93 2.26
C ALA A 31 2.02 -6.06 1.77
N LYS A 32 0.69 -5.87 1.89
CA LYS A 32 -0.28 -6.81 1.31
C LYS A 32 -0.25 -6.77 -0.22
N ALA A 33 -0.23 -5.58 -0.82
CA ALA A 33 -0.12 -5.41 -2.26
C ALA A 33 1.17 -6.06 -2.79
N GLU A 34 2.32 -5.76 -2.19
CA GLU A 34 3.61 -6.36 -2.53
C GLU A 34 3.54 -7.89 -2.57
N LYS A 35 3.01 -8.51 -1.51
CA LYS A 35 2.84 -9.98 -1.44
C LYS A 35 2.00 -10.53 -2.59
N ILE A 36 0.95 -9.81 -3.00
CA ILE A 36 0.13 -10.20 -4.15
C ILE A 36 0.95 -10.15 -5.44
N PHE A 37 1.68 -9.06 -5.69
CA PHE A 37 2.55 -8.93 -6.86
C PHE A 37 3.63 -10.02 -6.90
N ILE A 38 4.36 -10.22 -5.80
CA ILE A 38 5.39 -11.26 -5.73
C ILE A 38 4.80 -12.66 -6.00
N LYS A 39 3.63 -12.97 -5.42
CA LYS A 39 2.94 -14.24 -5.68
C LYS A 39 2.53 -14.40 -7.15
N MET A 40 2.16 -13.32 -7.85
CA MET A 40 1.88 -13.36 -9.28
C MET A 40 3.15 -13.64 -10.10
N VAL A 41 4.26 -13.00 -9.75
CA VAL A 41 5.55 -13.21 -10.40
C VAL A 41 6.07 -14.64 -10.16
N ASP A 42 5.94 -15.18 -8.95
CA ASP A 42 6.31 -16.57 -8.65
C ASP A 42 5.47 -17.58 -9.43
N LYS A 43 4.15 -17.36 -9.52
CA LYS A 43 3.27 -18.21 -10.35
C LYS A 43 3.62 -18.13 -11.83
N THR A 44 4.02 -16.95 -12.30
CA THR A 44 4.49 -16.72 -13.67
C THR A 44 5.74 -17.55 -13.93
N ALA A 45 6.72 -17.54 -13.02
CA ALA A 45 7.94 -18.34 -13.11
C ALA A 45 7.67 -19.84 -13.30
N VAL A 46 6.71 -20.39 -12.55
CA VAL A 46 6.37 -21.83 -12.57
C VAL A 46 5.58 -22.22 -13.81
N LYS A 47 4.68 -21.34 -14.27
CA LYS A 47 3.75 -21.67 -15.35
C LYS A 47 4.29 -21.35 -16.73
N LEU A 48 5.19 -20.39 -16.86
CA LEU A 48 5.83 -20.09 -18.12
C LEU A 48 7.09 -20.92 -18.24
N ASN A 49 7.25 -21.61 -19.36
CA ASN A 49 8.48 -22.32 -19.69
C ASN A 49 9.56 -21.29 -20.07
N LEU A 50 10.08 -20.58 -19.07
CA LEU A 50 11.04 -19.49 -19.24
C LEU A 50 12.44 -20.06 -19.50
N ASN A 51 13.18 -19.45 -20.43
CA ASN A 51 14.61 -19.71 -20.58
C ASN A 51 15.42 -18.99 -19.49
N GLU A 52 16.73 -19.25 -19.42
CA GLU A 52 17.59 -18.69 -18.37
C GLU A 52 17.65 -17.15 -18.38
N GLU A 53 17.68 -16.52 -19.57
CA GLU A 53 17.66 -15.06 -19.69
C GLU A 53 16.35 -14.47 -19.13
N GLN A 54 15.22 -15.10 -19.47
CA GLN A 54 13.89 -14.68 -19.00
C GLN A 54 13.74 -14.89 -17.49
N LYS A 55 14.30 -15.97 -16.93
CA LYS A 55 14.33 -16.19 -15.48
C LYS A 55 15.13 -15.11 -14.77
N ALA A 56 16.30 -14.74 -15.28
CA ALA A 56 17.10 -13.65 -14.73
C ALA A 56 16.34 -12.32 -14.75
N LYS A 57 15.67 -11.99 -15.86
CA LYS A 57 14.80 -10.80 -15.96
C LYS A 57 13.62 -10.85 -14.98
N LEU A 58 13.05 -12.02 -14.74
CA LEU A 58 11.96 -12.20 -13.78
C LEU A 58 12.43 -12.00 -12.34
N GLU A 59 13.64 -12.45 -11.98
CA GLU A 59 14.22 -12.18 -10.66
C GLU A 59 14.55 -10.70 -10.47
N GLY A 60 15.06 -10.03 -11.51
CA GLY A 60 15.23 -8.57 -11.52
C GLY A 60 13.90 -7.84 -11.28
N LEU A 61 12.84 -8.26 -11.97
CA LEU A 61 11.48 -7.74 -11.76
C LEU A 61 11.03 -7.88 -10.29
N LYS A 62 11.26 -9.04 -9.66
CA LYS A 62 10.91 -9.22 -8.23
C LYS A 62 11.63 -8.22 -7.34
N GLN A 63 12.91 -8.00 -7.58
CA GLN A 63 13.72 -7.05 -6.81
C GLN A 63 13.22 -5.61 -6.99
N GLU A 64 12.89 -5.21 -8.22
CA GLU A 64 12.35 -3.88 -8.52
C GLU A 64 10.99 -3.66 -7.85
N ILE A 65 10.10 -4.66 -7.88
CA ILE A 65 8.81 -4.62 -7.17
C ILE A 65 9.03 -4.43 -5.66
N ARG A 66 9.92 -5.24 -5.04
CA ARG A 66 10.24 -5.11 -3.61
C ARG A 66 10.76 -3.72 -3.28
N LYS A 67 11.72 -3.22 -4.07
CA LYS A 67 12.31 -1.89 -3.88
C LYS A 67 11.25 -0.79 -3.98
N ASN A 68 10.36 -0.87 -4.97
CA ASN A 68 9.27 0.08 -5.16
C ASN A 68 8.31 0.09 -3.96
N PHE A 69 7.86 -1.06 -3.47
CA PHE A 69 6.97 -1.13 -2.31
C PHE A 69 7.67 -0.75 -1.00
N GLN A 70 8.96 -1.05 -0.85
CA GLN A 70 9.74 -0.62 0.31
C GLN A 70 9.90 0.91 0.35
N ALA A 71 10.13 1.54 -0.81
CA ALA A 71 10.14 3.00 -0.93
C ALA A 71 8.79 3.60 -0.50
N GLY A 72 7.68 3.10 -1.03
CA GLY A 72 6.35 3.59 -0.65
C GLY A 72 6.01 3.38 0.84
N GLN A 73 6.47 2.29 1.45
CA GLN A 73 6.33 2.08 2.90
C GLN A 73 7.11 3.12 3.72
N ASN A 74 8.32 3.46 3.30
CA ASN A 74 9.13 4.49 3.94
C ASN A 74 8.51 5.89 3.78
N GLU A 75 8.10 6.25 2.56
CA GLU A 75 7.41 7.51 2.25
C GLU A 75 6.15 7.68 3.11
N LYS A 76 5.34 6.63 3.23
CA LYS A 76 4.17 6.59 4.11
C LYS A 76 4.53 6.81 5.58
N LYS A 77 5.56 6.11 6.07
CA LYS A 77 6.00 6.24 7.47
C LYS A 77 6.42 7.67 7.78
N GLU A 78 7.16 8.30 6.88
CA GLU A 78 7.58 9.70 7.00
C GLU A 78 6.39 10.67 6.96
N ALA A 79 5.44 10.47 6.05
CA ALA A 79 4.25 11.30 5.96
C ALA A 79 3.38 11.20 7.23
N LEU A 80 3.18 9.98 7.76
CA LEU A 80 2.45 9.77 9.01
C LEU A 80 3.17 10.38 10.21
N ALA A 81 4.51 10.37 10.24
CA ALA A 81 5.27 11.05 11.28
C ALA A 81 5.04 12.58 11.23
N LYS A 82 5.04 13.19 10.05
CA LYS A 82 4.75 14.63 9.86
C LYS A 82 3.31 14.98 10.25
N ILE A 83 2.34 14.14 9.91
CA ILE A 83 0.95 14.32 10.35
C ILE A 83 0.85 14.26 11.87
N LYS A 84 1.52 13.30 12.50
CA LYS A 84 1.55 13.17 13.96
C LYS A 84 2.19 14.41 14.61
N GLU A 85 3.31 14.87 14.08
CA GLU A 85 4.01 16.07 14.57
C GLU A 85 3.10 17.30 14.51
N GLU A 86 2.41 17.52 13.37
CA GLU A 86 1.46 18.62 13.22
C GLU A 86 0.29 18.51 14.21
N GLY A 87 -0.26 17.31 14.39
CA GLY A 87 -1.36 17.05 15.32
C GLY A 87 -1.00 17.22 16.80
N MET A 88 0.29 17.26 17.15
CA MET A 88 0.78 17.45 18.53
C MET A 88 1.07 18.92 18.87
N LYS A 89 0.89 19.85 17.94
CA LYS A 89 1.07 21.30 18.20
C LYS A 89 -0.08 21.86 19.05
N GLU A 90 0.17 22.97 19.71
CA GLU A 90 -0.85 23.69 20.50
C GLU A 90 -2.04 24.14 19.62
N ASN A 91 -1.76 24.56 18.38
CA ASN A 91 -2.75 24.87 17.35
C ASN A 91 -2.48 24.03 16.10
N PRO A 92 -3.04 22.80 16.00
CA PRO A 92 -2.84 21.93 14.85
C PRO A 92 -3.43 22.51 13.56
N ASP A 93 -2.68 22.45 12.46
CA ASP A 93 -3.20 22.75 11.13
C ASP A 93 -3.83 21.49 10.50
N ILE A 94 -5.15 21.38 10.63
CA ILE A 94 -5.92 20.27 10.06
C ILE A 94 -5.82 20.24 8.53
N GLY A 95 -5.78 21.40 7.86
CA GLY A 95 -5.67 21.47 6.41
C GLY A 95 -4.36 20.87 5.91
N LYS A 96 -3.26 21.18 6.60
CA LYS A 96 -1.94 20.60 6.32
C LYS A 96 -1.91 19.09 6.57
N MET A 97 -2.50 18.62 7.68
CA MET A 97 -2.59 17.18 7.96
C MET A 97 -3.40 16.43 6.89
N THR A 98 -4.53 16.99 6.45
CA THR A 98 -5.35 16.43 5.37
C THR A 98 -4.58 16.37 4.05
N ALA A 99 -3.86 17.44 3.68
CA ALA A 99 -3.05 17.45 2.46
C ALA A 99 -1.93 16.39 2.48
N LEU A 100 -1.25 16.21 3.62
CA LEU A 100 -0.25 15.15 3.79
C LEU A 100 -0.86 13.75 3.65
N LEU A 101 -2.05 13.52 4.22
CA LEU A 101 -2.74 12.24 4.12
C LEU A 101 -3.18 11.95 2.69
N GLN A 102 -3.77 12.92 2.01
CA GLN A 102 -4.18 12.79 0.60
C GLN A 102 -2.99 12.45 -0.30
N ARG A 103 -1.86 13.15 -0.10
CA ARG A 103 -0.62 12.87 -0.84
C ARG A 103 -0.15 11.43 -0.60
N THR A 104 -0.20 10.95 0.64
CA THR A 104 0.17 9.57 0.99
C THR A 104 -0.67 8.55 0.21
N LEU A 105 -1.98 8.77 0.08
CA LEU A 105 -2.87 7.88 -0.69
C LEU A 105 -2.57 7.91 -2.20
N GLN A 106 -2.23 9.08 -2.73
CA GLN A 106 -1.81 9.24 -4.12
C GLN A 106 -0.48 8.53 -4.39
N ASP A 107 0.50 8.70 -3.50
CA ASP A 107 1.79 8.02 -3.58
C ASP A 107 1.61 6.50 -3.48
N GLU A 108 0.74 6.00 -2.59
CA GLU A 108 0.38 4.57 -2.53
C GLU A 108 -0.11 4.02 -3.88
N THR A 109 -1.05 4.75 -4.49
CA THR A 109 -1.58 4.40 -5.81
C THR A 109 -0.50 4.43 -6.88
N ARG A 110 0.41 5.41 -6.84
CA ARG A 110 1.54 5.52 -7.79
C ARG A 110 2.43 4.28 -7.74
N HIS A 111 2.81 3.81 -6.54
CA HIS A 111 3.66 2.62 -6.44
C HIS A 111 2.94 1.35 -6.91
N ILE A 112 1.64 1.22 -6.65
CA ILE A 112 0.85 0.10 -7.18
C ILE A 112 0.85 0.12 -8.72
N ASN A 113 0.62 1.28 -9.33
CA ASN A 113 0.64 1.44 -10.78
C ASN A 113 2.02 1.12 -11.36
N GLN A 114 3.09 1.60 -10.72
CA GLN A 114 4.46 1.28 -11.13
C GLN A 114 4.73 -0.23 -11.11
N ALA A 115 4.20 -0.97 -10.13
CA ALA A 115 4.34 -2.44 -10.12
C ALA A 115 3.62 -3.12 -11.30
N PHE A 116 2.47 -2.59 -11.74
CA PHE A 116 1.83 -3.02 -12.98
C PHE A 116 2.67 -2.71 -14.21
N ASP A 117 3.22 -1.49 -14.31
CA ASP A 117 4.06 -1.09 -15.44
C ASP A 117 5.31 -1.98 -15.56
N LEU A 118 5.92 -2.33 -14.44
CA LEU A 118 7.05 -3.28 -14.41
C LEU A 118 6.66 -4.66 -14.96
N MET A 119 5.49 -5.17 -14.61
CA MET A 119 4.99 -6.44 -15.16
C MET A 119 4.67 -6.34 -16.66
N VAL A 120 4.14 -5.20 -17.12
CA VAL A 120 3.94 -4.93 -18.55
C VAL A 120 5.29 -4.90 -19.28
N GLY A 121 6.31 -4.28 -18.69
CA GLY A 121 7.67 -4.28 -19.21
C GLY A 121 8.24 -5.70 -19.34
N PHE A 122 8.03 -6.56 -18.35
CA PHE A 122 8.46 -7.96 -18.42
C PHE A 122 7.81 -8.73 -19.57
N ARG A 123 6.52 -8.50 -19.85
CA ARG A 123 5.78 -9.14 -20.97
C ARG A 123 6.47 -8.94 -22.32
N ASN A 124 7.20 -7.84 -22.53
CA ASN A 124 7.92 -7.57 -23.77
C ASN A 124 9.08 -8.55 -24.03
N ASN A 125 9.56 -9.25 -23.00
CA ASN A 125 10.63 -10.25 -23.10
C ASN A 125 10.11 -11.67 -23.35
N LEU A 126 8.80 -11.86 -23.44
CA LEU A 126 8.17 -13.16 -23.68
C LEU A 126 7.96 -13.39 -25.17
N ASN A 127 7.99 -14.65 -25.60
CA ASN A 127 7.54 -15.03 -26.94
C ASN A 127 6.00 -15.07 -27.01
N GLU A 128 5.43 -15.24 -28.21
CA GLU A 128 3.98 -15.18 -28.40
C GLU A 128 3.20 -16.28 -27.65
N GLU A 129 3.75 -17.50 -27.57
CA GLU A 129 3.13 -18.59 -26.82
C GLU A 129 3.07 -18.27 -25.32
N GLN A 130 4.19 -17.78 -24.78
CA GLN A 130 4.31 -17.33 -23.40
C GLN A 130 3.37 -16.14 -23.12
N LYS A 131 3.28 -15.15 -24.01
CA LYS A 131 2.33 -14.02 -23.88
C LYS A 131 0.88 -14.50 -23.84
N LYS A 132 0.50 -15.46 -24.69
CA LYS A 132 -0.84 -16.05 -24.71
C LYS A 132 -1.16 -16.74 -23.37
N LYS A 133 -0.21 -17.51 -22.83
CA LYS A 133 -0.36 -18.18 -21.54
C LYS A 133 -0.47 -17.18 -20.38
N LEU A 134 0.35 -16.12 -20.39
CA LEU A 134 0.27 -15.05 -19.41
C LEU A 134 -1.10 -14.34 -19.46
N ASN A 135 -1.59 -14.00 -20.65
CA ASN A 135 -2.91 -13.39 -20.82
C ASN A 135 -4.03 -14.28 -20.27
N GLN A 136 -3.97 -15.60 -20.50
CA GLN A 136 -4.92 -16.55 -19.92
C GLN A 136 -4.85 -16.55 -18.39
N MET A 137 -3.65 -16.59 -17.82
CA MET A 137 -3.46 -16.53 -16.37
C MET A 137 -4.02 -15.25 -15.75
N THR A 138 -3.85 -14.11 -16.42
CA THR A 138 -4.44 -12.84 -15.99
C THR A 138 -5.97 -12.89 -16.06
N SER A 139 -6.54 -13.39 -17.16
CA SER A 139 -8.00 -13.57 -17.30
C SER A 139 -8.57 -14.45 -16.19
N ASP A 140 -7.95 -15.61 -15.93
CA ASP A 140 -8.38 -16.55 -14.88
C ASP A 140 -8.27 -15.96 -13.47
N TRP A 141 -7.37 -15.01 -13.26
CA TRP A 141 -7.22 -14.32 -11.99
C TRP A 141 -8.29 -13.25 -11.80
N VAL A 142 -8.53 -12.43 -12.82
CA VAL A 142 -9.56 -11.37 -12.80
C VAL A 142 -10.96 -11.97 -12.64
N LYS A 143 -11.26 -13.12 -13.26
CA LYS A 143 -12.54 -13.84 -13.09
C LYS A 143 -12.86 -14.27 -11.65
N LYS A 144 -11.88 -14.23 -10.74
CA LYS A 144 -12.08 -14.59 -9.31
C LYS A 144 -12.40 -13.38 -8.44
N TRP A 145 -12.54 -12.21 -9.05
CA TRP A 145 -12.84 -10.96 -8.36
C TRP A 145 -14.33 -10.66 -8.32
N ASP A 146 -15.10 -11.33 -9.18
CA ASP A 146 -16.55 -11.48 -9.07
C ASP A 146 -16.90 -12.51 -7.98
#